data_AF-A0A7C5DGK0-F1
#
_entry.id   AF-A0A7C5DGK0-F1
#
_cell.length_a   1.000
_cell.length_b   1.000
_cell.length_c   1.000
_cell.angle_alpha   90.00
_cell.angle_beta   90.00
_cell.angle_gamma   90.00
#
_symmetry.space_group_name_H-M   'P 1'
#
loop_
_entity.id
_entity.type
_entity.pdbx_description
1 polymer ?
#
loop_
_entity_poly.entity_id
_entity_poly.type
_entity_poly.pdbx_seq_one_letter_code
_entity_poly.pdbx_strand_id
1 'polypeptide(L)'
;MKKSKGGTGARSGRIKSEKRRIGERQLKELESRILVLEERNKKLRKILEDKNELIGKLRRRLRLIPREELIDYKETRIKHYAKQLKEATRRLRHYEKEIRRRDEFIASLSRGVLVKKLDDLSQDEFINKKFLNISKDDILLVSNPASVSKSVISTLQGKVKIIITKRIPRSKASGFIFIKPDNVIIKESTFFAIADKNGIEEALKKKDVLKSIIEEYKKKRVQSTI
;
A
#
# COMPACT_ATOMS: atom_id res chain seq x y z
N MET A 1 25.21 114.13 69.89
CA MET A 1 25.08 113.11 68.83
C MET A 1 25.64 111.77 69.33
N LYS A 2 24.79 110.81 69.73
CA LYS A 2 25.20 109.42 70.00
C LYS A 2 24.63 108.54 68.89
N LYS A 3 25.50 107.97 68.06
CA LYS A 3 25.14 107.11 66.93
C LYS A 3 24.79 105.71 67.42
N SER A 4 23.60 105.26 67.05
CA SER A 4 23.14 103.87 67.16
C SER A 4 23.96 102.97 66.22
N LYS A 5 24.64 101.96 66.77
CA LYS A 5 25.10 100.79 66.02
C LYS A 5 24.98 99.55 66.91
N GLY A 6 24.21 98.57 66.47
CA GLY A 6 24.15 97.27 67.13
C GLY A 6 22.94 96.43 66.69
N GLY A 7 22.91 95.98 65.43
CA GLY A 7 21.75 95.25 64.90
C GLY A 7 22.05 94.35 63.70
N THR A 8 23.17 93.61 63.68
CA THR A 8 23.49 92.70 62.55
C THR A 8 24.07 91.33 62.94
N GLY A 9 24.55 91.13 64.18
CA GLY A 9 25.14 89.85 64.62
C GLY A 9 24.13 88.70 64.82
N ALA A 10 22.92 89.00 65.32
CA ALA A 10 21.92 87.98 65.67
C ALA A 10 21.24 87.32 64.44
N ARG A 11 21.18 88.00 63.29
CA ARG A 11 20.62 87.45 62.04
C ARG A 11 21.56 86.45 61.36
N SER A 12 22.87 86.68 61.38
CA SER A 12 23.86 85.79 60.75
C SER A 12 23.99 84.43 61.47
N GLY A 13 23.91 84.43 62.81
CA GLY A 13 23.91 83.20 63.61
C GLY A 13 22.67 82.33 63.42
N ARG A 14 21.49 82.94 63.26
CA ARG A 14 20.23 82.23 62.94
C ARG A 14 20.24 81.63 61.54
N ILE A 15 20.76 82.35 60.53
CA ILE A 15 20.85 81.82 59.16
C ILE A 15 21.81 80.61 59.09
N LYS A 16 22.91 80.63 59.85
CA LYS A 16 23.84 79.48 59.93
C LYS A 16 23.23 78.27 60.65
N SER A 17 22.47 78.47 61.72
CA SER A 17 21.81 77.36 62.43
C SER A 17 20.64 76.77 61.63
N GLU A 18 19.94 77.60 60.86
CA GLU A 18 18.84 77.15 59.99
C GLU A 18 19.35 76.38 58.77
N LYS A 19 20.45 76.82 58.14
CA LYS A 19 21.14 76.05 57.08
C LYS A 19 21.65 74.68 57.58
N ARG A 20 22.16 74.60 58.81
CA ARG A 20 22.56 73.32 59.42
C ARG A 20 21.37 72.38 59.64
N ARG A 21 20.26 72.90 60.15
CA ARG A 21 19.01 72.12 60.30
C ARG A 21 18.45 71.63 58.97
N ILE A 22 18.55 72.43 57.90
CA ILE A 22 18.14 72.02 56.55
C ILE A 22 19.07 70.92 56.01
N GLY A 23 20.39 71.06 56.20
CA GLY A 23 21.37 70.04 55.83
C GLY A 23 21.18 68.71 56.57
N GLU A 24 20.88 68.76 57.88
CA GLU A 24 20.57 67.56 58.68
C GLU A 24 19.28 66.88 58.22
N ARG A 25 18.24 67.64 57.84
CA ARG A 25 17.02 67.08 57.25
C ARG A 25 17.29 66.40 55.91
N GLN A 26 18.09 67.05 55.05
CA GLN A 26 18.48 66.49 53.76
C GLN A 26 19.34 65.22 53.93
N LEU A 27 20.25 65.19 54.90
CA LEU A 27 21.02 63.99 55.23
C LEU A 27 20.13 62.83 55.67
N LYS A 28 19.18 63.08 56.59
CA LYS A 28 18.22 62.06 57.03
C LYS A 28 17.34 61.56 55.89
N GLU A 29 16.92 62.44 54.99
CA GLU A 29 16.15 62.06 53.80
C GLU A 29 16.98 61.20 52.85
N LEU A 30 18.24 61.57 52.59
CA LEU A 30 19.16 60.79 51.78
C LEU A 30 19.48 59.42 52.41
N GLU A 31 19.70 59.35 53.72
CA GLU A 31 19.90 58.10 54.47
C GLU A 31 18.68 57.18 54.34
N SER A 32 17.47 57.73 54.51
CA SER A 32 16.24 56.95 54.33
C SER A 32 16.08 56.44 52.90
N ARG A 33 16.49 57.24 51.91
CA ARG A 33 16.44 56.87 50.49
C ARG A 33 17.47 55.81 50.14
N ILE A 34 18.68 55.87 50.71
CA ILE A 34 19.71 54.84 50.58
C ILE A 34 19.19 53.52 51.11
N LEU A 35 18.59 53.51 52.31
CA LEU A 35 18.04 52.31 52.92
C LEU A 35 16.93 51.67 52.06
N VAL A 36 16.01 52.48 51.54
CA VAL A 36 14.96 52.00 50.61
C VAL A 36 15.56 51.44 49.31
N LEU A 37 16.60 52.07 48.78
CA LEU A 37 17.28 51.60 47.57
C LEU A 37 18.05 50.30 47.81
N GLU A 38 18.67 50.13 48.98
CA GLU A 38 19.34 48.90 49.39
C GLU A 38 18.35 47.74 49.52
N GLU A 39 17.20 47.97 50.14
CA GLU A 39 16.13 46.97 50.22
C GLU A 39 15.60 46.57 48.84
N ARG A 40 15.40 47.54 47.95
CA ARG A 40 14.99 47.29 46.56
C ARG A 40 16.04 46.49 45.81
N ASN A 41 17.32 46.84 45.95
CA ASN A 41 18.41 46.10 45.33
C ASN A 41 18.48 44.65 45.84
N LYS A 42 18.28 44.43 47.14
CA LYS A 42 18.22 43.09 47.72
C LYS A 42 17.08 42.26 47.13
N LYS A 43 15.89 42.85 46.97
CA LYS A 43 14.74 42.19 46.31
C LYS A 43 15.03 41.88 44.84
N LEU A 44 15.62 42.82 44.10
CA LEU A 44 15.96 42.62 42.69
C LEU A 44 16.99 41.50 42.50
N ARG A 45 18.01 41.42 43.36
CA ARG A 45 19.00 40.32 43.35
C ARG A 45 18.34 38.96 43.54
N LYS A 46 17.42 38.86 44.51
CA LYS A 46 16.67 37.61 44.76
C LYS A 46 15.83 37.21 43.54
N ILE A 47 15.11 38.15 42.94
CA ILE A 47 14.33 37.88 41.71
C ILE A 47 15.24 37.41 40.57
N LEU A 48 16.44 37.98 40.46
CA LEU A 48 17.40 37.64 39.41
C LEU A 48 17.96 36.23 39.62
N GLU A 49 18.24 35.84 40.87
CA GLU A 49 18.60 34.47 41.26
C GLU A 49 17.47 33.48 40.92
N ASP A 50 16.23 33.76 41.33
CA ASP A 50 15.07 32.92 41.07
C ASP A 50 14.85 32.71 39.55
N LYS A 51 15.00 33.79 38.75
CA LYS A 51 14.91 33.72 37.29
C LYS A 51 16.05 32.90 36.68
N ASN A 52 17.28 33.05 37.18
CA ASN A 52 18.42 32.27 36.70
C ASN A 52 18.26 30.78 37.02
N GLU A 53 17.72 30.44 38.19
CA GLU A 53 17.42 29.06 38.56
C GLU A 53 16.33 28.47 37.65
N LEU A 54 15.28 29.24 37.36
CA LEU A 54 14.22 28.83 36.43
C LEU A 54 14.77 28.61 35.01
N ILE A 55 15.62 29.50 34.51
CA ILE A 55 16.31 29.35 33.23
C ILE A 55 17.17 28.08 33.24
N GLY A 56 17.87 27.79 34.34
CA GLY A 56 18.64 26.55 34.52
C GLY A 56 17.77 25.30 34.42
N LYS A 57 16.62 25.29 35.12
CA LYS A 57 15.64 24.19 35.06
C LYS A 57 15.07 24.00 33.65
N LEU A 58 14.73 25.09 32.97
CA LEU A 58 14.21 25.06 31.60
C LEU A 58 15.27 24.55 30.60
N ARG A 59 16.53 25.00 30.71
CA ARG A 59 17.63 24.51 29.87
C ARG A 59 17.89 23.01 30.07
N ARG A 60 17.82 22.52 31.32
CA ARG A 60 17.92 21.07 31.60
C ARG A 60 16.76 20.29 30.99
N ARG A 61 15.52 20.78 31.10
CA ARG A 61 14.35 20.18 30.44
C ARG A 61 14.46 20.17 28.91
N LEU A 62 14.98 21.25 28.32
CA LEU A 62 15.21 21.35 26.88
C LEU A 62 16.32 20.39 26.40
N ARG A 63 17.40 20.23 27.18
CA ARG A 63 18.47 19.25 26.88
C ARG A 63 18.03 17.79 26.99
N LEU A 64 17.01 17.49 27.81
CA LEU A 64 16.45 16.14 27.95
C LEU A 64 15.56 15.71 26.77
N ILE A 65 15.36 16.59 25.78
CA ILE A 65 14.65 16.25 24.55
C ILE A 65 15.69 16.19 23.43
N PRO A 66 16.29 15.03 23.14
CA PRO A 66 16.99 14.81 21.87
C PRO A 66 15.95 14.82 20.75
N ARG A 67 15.51 16.04 20.42
CA ARG A 67 14.37 16.28 19.53
C ARG A 67 14.73 15.87 18.12
N GLU A 68 15.98 16.09 17.71
CA GLU A 68 16.48 15.78 16.37
C GLU A 68 16.52 14.26 16.12
N GLU A 69 17.17 13.47 16.98
CA GLU A 69 17.22 12.00 16.81
C GLU A 69 15.83 11.35 16.86
N LEU A 70 14.93 11.84 17.73
CA LEU A 70 13.56 11.34 17.80
C LEU A 70 12.74 11.76 16.57
N ILE A 71 12.97 12.96 16.04
CA ILE A 71 12.35 13.44 14.80
C ILE A 71 12.85 12.60 13.63
N ASP A 72 14.16 12.38 13.51
CA ASP A 72 14.77 11.57 12.46
C ASP A 72 14.29 10.11 12.50
N TYR A 73 14.18 9.54 13.71
CA TYR A 73 13.60 8.21 13.90
C TYR A 73 12.13 8.15 13.46
N LYS A 74 11.34 9.17 13.81
CA LYS A 74 9.94 9.25 13.37
C LYS A 74 9.84 9.46 11.86
N GLU A 75 10.69 10.29 11.27
CA GLU A 75 10.70 10.55 9.83
C GLU A 75 11.09 9.31 9.03
N THR A 76 12.13 8.60 9.44
CA THR A 76 12.55 7.34 8.79
C THR A 76 11.44 6.30 8.89
N ARG A 77 10.78 6.20 10.05
CA ARG A 77 9.63 5.31 10.25
C ARG A 77 8.43 5.71 9.38
N ILE A 78 8.12 7.00 9.26
CA ILE A 78 7.08 7.51 8.37
C ILE A 78 7.40 7.18 6.91
N LYS A 79 8.65 7.41 6.47
CA LYS A 79 9.10 7.06 5.10
C LYS A 79 8.97 5.57 4.83
N HIS A 80 9.33 4.72 5.79
CA HIS A 80 9.17 3.28 5.69
C HIS A 80 7.70 2.87 5.54
N TYR A 81 6.81 3.37 6.41
CA TYR A 81 5.38 3.07 6.32
C TYR A 81 4.73 3.63 5.05
N ALA A 82 5.13 4.83 4.60
CA ALA A 82 4.66 5.38 3.34
C ALA A 82 5.04 4.49 2.14
N LYS A 83 6.25 3.92 2.14
CA LYS A 83 6.69 2.96 1.12
C LYS A 83 5.85 1.68 1.17
N GLN A 84 5.67 1.09 2.36
CA GLN A 84 4.83 -0.10 2.53
C GLN A 84 3.39 0.15 2.07
N LEU A 85 2.81 1.31 2.42
CA LEU A 85 1.46 1.70 2.02
C LEU A 85 1.36 1.82 0.50
N LYS A 86 2.34 2.45 -0.16
CA LYS A 86 2.39 2.55 -1.63
C LYS A 86 2.47 1.17 -2.30
N GLU A 87 3.28 0.26 -1.77
CA GLU A 87 3.38 -1.11 -2.27
C GLU A 87 2.07 -1.88 -2.08
N ALA A 88 1.44 -1.75 -0.91
CA ALA A 88 0.13 -2.36 -0.62
C ALA A 88 -0.96 -1.81 -1.56
N THR A 89 -1.03 -0.49 -1.77
CA THR A 89 -1.97 0.13 -2.73
C THR A 89 -1.74 -0.37 -4.15
N ARG A 90 -0.48 -0.57 -4.57
CA ARG A 90 -0.17 -1.14 -5.89
C ARG A 90 -0.68 -2.58 -6.01
N ARG A 91 -0.52 -3.40 -4.96
CA ARG A 91 -1.04 -4.77 -4.93
C ARG A 91 -2.57 -4.79 -4.95
N LEU A 92 -3.23 -3.93 -4.19
CA LEU A 92 -4.69 -3.79 -4.20
C LEU A 92 -5.21 -3.47 -5.60
N ARG A 93 -4.65 -2.45 -6.26
CA ARG A 93 -5.03 -2.10 -7.64
C ARG A 93 -4.79 -3.25 -8.63
N HIS A 94 -3.73 -4.04 -8.42
CA HIS A 94 -3.49 -5.23 -9.23
C HIS A 94 -4.58 -6.28 -9.02
N TYR A 95 -4.92 -6.59 -7.77
CA TYR A 95 -5.97 -7.56 -7.46
C TYR A 95 -7.36 -7.09 -7.89
N GLU A 96 -7.68 -5.80 -7.77
CA GLU A 96 -8.93 -5.23 -8.30
C GLU A 96 -9.07 -5.44 -9.81
N LYS A 97 -7.96 -5.25 -10.57
CA LYS A 97 -7.94 -5.52 -12.01
C LYS A 97 -8.13 -7.00 -12.31
N GLU A 98 -7.48 -7.88 -11.55
CA GLU A 98 -7.62 -9.33 -11.71
C GLU A 98 -9.04 -9.81 -11.39
N ILE A 99 -9.69 -9.26 -10.36
CA ILE A 99 -11.09 -9.54 -10.03
C ILE A 99 -12.00 -9.10 -11.17
N ARG A 100 -11.86 -7.84 -11.66
CA ARG A 100 -12.67 -7.37 -12.81
C ARG A 100 -12.51 -8.25 -14.03
N ARG A 101 -11.28 -8.66 -14.37
CA ARG A 101 -11.02 -9.60 -15.47
C ARG A 101 -11.71 -10.95 -15.27
N ARG A 102 -11.76 -11.46 -14.03
CA ARG A 102 -12.47 -12.70 -13.70
C ARG A 102 -13.98 -12.52 -13.82
N ASP A 103 -14.53 -11.40 -13.36
CA ASP A 103 -15.96 -11.10 -13.48
C ASP A 103 -16.38 -10.97 -14.95
N GLU A 104 -15.59 -10.26 -15.76
CA GLU A 104 -15.78 -10.16 -17.22
C GLU A 104 -15.71 -11.55 -17.89
N PHE A 105 -14.76 -12.39 -17.47
CA PHE A 105 -14.63 -13.76 -17.95
C PHE A 105 -15.88 -14.59 -17.59
N ILE A 106 -16.32 -14.58 -16.33
CA ILE A 106 -17.53 -15.30 -15.88
C ILE A 106 -18.77 -14.79 -16.60
N ALA A 107 -18.93 -13.47 -16.77
CA ALA A 107 -20.06 -12.90 -17.52
C ALA A 107 -20.10 -13.40 -18.96
N SER A 108 -18.93 -13.59 -19.59
CA SER A 108 -18.84 -14.12 -20.94
C SER A 108 -19.17 -15.61 -21.07
N LEU A 109 -19.22 -16.36 -19.96
CA LEU A 109 -19.57 -17.78 -19.95
C LEU A 109 -21.00 -18.02 -20.44
N SER A 110 -21.92 -17.07 -20.22
CA SER A 110 -23.31 -17.14 -20.70
C SER A 110 -23.44 -17.29 -22.22
N ARG A 111 -22.41 -16.92 -22.98
CA ARG A 111 -22.40 -16.90 -24.45
C ARG A 111 -21.44 -17.92 -25.07
N GLY A 112 -20.79 -18.77 -24.28
CA GLY A 112 -19.77 -19.68 -24.78
C GLY A 112 -19.67 -20.97 -23.99
N VAL A 113 -18.75 -21.83 -24.41
CA VAL A 113 -18.43 -23.10 -23.76
C VAL A 113 -17.13 -22.94 -22.98
N LEU A 114 -17.13 -23.40 -21.73
CA LEU A 114 -15.92 -23.42 -20.91
C LEU A 114 -14.96 -24.49 -21.46
N VAL A 115 -13.73 -24.07 -21.71
CA VAL A 115 -12.64 -24.91 -22.23
C VAL A 115 -11.53 -24.93 -21.20
N LYS A 116 -10.97 -26.11 -20.92
CA LYS A 116 -9.86 -26.25 -19.97
C LYS A 116 -8.53 -26.09 -20.71
N LYS A 117 -7.63 -25.28 -20.17
CA LYS A 117 -6.38 -24.92 -20.83
C LYS A 117 -5.19 -25.73 -20.30
N LEU A 118 -4.49 -26.38 -21.21
CA LEU A 118 -3.22 -27.06 -20.96
C LEU A 118 -2.14 -26.46 -21.88
N ASP A 119 -0.92 -26.38 -21.39
CA ASP A 119 0.20 -25.90 -22.18
C ASP A 119 0.68 -27.01 -23.14
N ASP A 120 0.71 -28.25 -22.68
CA ASP A 120 0.97 -29.44 -23.50
C ASP A 120 0.21 -30.69 -22.99
N LEU A 121 0.46 -31.84 -23.61
CA LEU A 121 -0.11 -33.15 -23.22
C LEU A 121 0.92 -34.03 -22.50
N SER A 122 1.89 -33.41 -21.81
CA SER A 122 2.85 -34.12 -20.97
C SER A 122 2.22 -34.58 -19.66
N GLN A 123 2.87 -35.55 -19.01
CA GLN A 123 2.42 -36.04 -17.70
C GLN A 123 2.61 -35.00 -16.59
N ASP A 124 3.71 -34.25 -16.64
CA ASP A 124 4.03 -33.22 -15.65
C ASP A 124 2.97 -32.12 -15.63
N GLU A 125 2.58 -31.65 -16.80
CA GLU A 125 1.50 -30.66 -16.97
C GLU A 125 0.16 -31.18 -16.42
N PHE A 126 -0.18 -32.45 -16.70
CA PHE A 126 -1.41 -33.06 -16.22
C PHE A 126 -1.45 -33.22 -14.70
N ILE A 127 -0.31 -33.53 -14.07
CA ILE A 127 -0.17 -33.62 -12.62
C ILE A 127 -0.28 -32.23 -11.98
N ASN A 128 0.45 -31.25 -12.52
CA ASN A 128 0.46 -29.88 -12.03
C ASN A 128 -0.94 -29.23 -12.11
N LYS A 129 -1.71 -29.57 -13.15
CA LYS A 129 -3.07 -29.07 -13.36
C LYS A 129 -4.17 -30.06 -13.02
N LYS A 130 -3.92 -30.98 -12.08
CA LYS A 130 -4.94 -31.95 -11.59
C LYS A 130 -6.24 -31.28 -11.10
N PHE A 131 -6.15 -30.06 -10.58
CA PHE A 131 -7.30 -29.26 -10.15
C PHE A 131 -8.28 -28.91 -11.27
N LEU A 132 -7.88 -29.01 -12.56
CA LEU A 132 -8.78 -28.82 -13.69
C LEU A 132 -9.88 -29.89 -13.76
N ASN A 133 -9.70 -31.04 -13.09
CA ASN A 133 -10.66 -32.13 -12.99
C ASN A 133 -11.34 -32.47 -14.32
N ILE A 134 -10.55 -32.87 -15.32
CA ILE A 134 -11.03 -33.11 -16.69
C ILE A 134 -12.03 -34.28 -16.68
N SER A 135 -13.25 -33.96 -17.09
CA SER A 135 -14.44 -34.78 -17.05
C SER A 135 -14.88 -35.20 -18.46
N LYS A 136 -15.93 -36.01 -18.53
CA LYS A 136 -16.46 -36.51 -19.79
C LYS A 136 -17.14 -35.37 -20.58
N ASP A 137 -16.90 -35.36 -21.89
CA ASP A 137 -17.35 -34.37 -22.87
C ASP A 137 -16.79 -32.94 -22.67
N ASP A 138 -15.73 -32.79 -21.87
CA ASP A 138 -14.97 -31.55 -21.78
C ASP A 138 -14.21 -31.25 -23.09
N ILE A 139 -13.99 -29.96 -23.34
CA ILE A 139 -13.16 -29.45 -24.43
C ILE A 139 -11.85 -28.96 -23.84
N LEU A 140 -10.73 -29.27 -24.52
CA LEU A 140 -9.41 -28.79 -24.13
C LEU A 140 -8.87 -27.75 -25.10
N LEU A 141 -8.17 -26.75 -24.58
CA LEU A 141 -7.32 -25.84 -25.33
C LEU A 141 -5.87 -26.21 -25.02
N VAL A 142 -5.14 -26.66 -26.04
CA VAL A 142 -3.75 -27.12 -25.90
C VAL A 142 -2.83 -26.25 -26.73
N SER A 143 -1.89 -25.57 -26.08
CA SER A 143 -0.93 -24.68 -26.76
C SER A 143 0.04 -25.47 -27.65
N ASN A 144 0.63 -26.55 -27.13
CA ASN A 144 1.58 -27.40 -27.83
C ASN A 144 1.23 -28.89 -27.72
N PRO A 145 0.51 -29.46 -28.70
CA PRO A 145 0.11 -30.87 -28.67
C PRO A 145 1.20 -31.82 -29.17
N ALA A 146 2.44 -31.35 -29.39
CA ALA A 146 3.54 -32.20 -29.85
C ALA A 146 4.21 -32.97 -28.70
N SER A 147 4.24 -32.40 -27.50
CA SER A 147 4.71 -33.08 -26.28
C SER A 147 3.55 -33.90 -25.74
N VAL A 148 3.63 -35.22 -25.91
CA VAL A 148 2.52 -36.12 -25.58
C VAL A 148 2.99 -37.34 -24.80
N SER A 149 2.38 -37.56 -23.64
CA SER A 149 2.52 -38.80 -22.89
C SER A 149 1.43 -39.80 -23.24
N LYS A 150 1.80 -41.08 -23.39
CA LYS A 150 0.86 -42.18 -23.66
C LYS A 150 -0.17 -42.35 -22.55
N SER A 151 0.23 -42.17 -21.28
CA SER A 151 -0.66 -42.28 -20.11
C SER A 151 -1.70 -41.16 -20.06
N VAL A 152 -1.33 -39.96 -20.52
CA VAL A 152 -2.25 -38.82 -20.61
C VAL A 152 -3.25 -39.03 -21.74
N ILE A 153 -2.79 -39.49 -22.92
CA ILE A 153 -3.70 -39.83 -24.03
C ILE A 153 -4.73 -40.87 -23.57
N SER A 154 -4.33 -41.98 -22.94
CA SER A 154 -5.28 -43.02 -22.54
C SER A 154 -6.28 -42.53 -21.51
N THR A 155 -5.88 -41.61 -20.62
CA THR A 155 -6.78 -41.00 -19.63
C THR A 155 -7.77 -40.02 -20.27
N LEU A 156 -7.34 -39.31 -21.31
CA LEU A 156 -8.16 -38.37 -22.06
C LEU A 156 -9.08 -39.07 -23.05
N GLN A 157 -8.65 -40.20 -23.62
CA GLN A 157 -9.46 -41.04 -24.50
C GLN A 157 -10.69 -41.54 -23.75
N GLY A 158 -11.87 -41.21 -24.27
CA GLY A 158 -13.16 -41.51 -23.63
C GLY A 158 -13.71 -40.40 -22.74
N LYS A 159 -12.87 -39.45 -22.30
CA LYS A 159 -13.31 -38.24 -21.59
C LYS A 159 -13.45 -37.05 -22.54
N VAL A 160 -12.39 -36.76 -23.29
CA VAL A 160 -12.32 -35.58 -24.17
C VAL A 160 -12.45 -36.02 -25.61
N LYS A 161 -13.28 -35.32 -26.39
CA LYS A 161 -13.41 -35.54 -27.85
C LYS A 161 -12.81 -34.42 -28.66
N ILE A 162 -12.81 -33.19 -28.15
CA ILE A 162 -12.44 -32.00 -28.90
C ILE A 162 -11.22 -31.35 -28.25
N ILE A 163 -10.19 -31.11 -29.07
CA ILE A 163 -8.99 -30.37 -28.66
C ILE A 163 -8.81 -29.18 -29.60
N ILE A 164 -8.86 -27.98 -29.06
CA ILE A 164 -8.54 -26.76 -29.77
C ILE A 164 -7.03 -26.53 -29.66
N THR A 165 -6.34 -26.32 -30.78
CA THR A 165 -4.88 -26.13 -30.77
C THR A 165 -4.39 -25.32 -31.96
N LYS A 166 -3.34 -24.51 -31.73
CA LYS A 166 -2.68 -23.72 -32.78
C LYS A 166 -1.98 -24.60 -33.82
N ARG A 167 -1.44 -25.76 -33.42
CA ARG A 167 -0.68 -26.66 -34.29
C ARG A 167 -1.29 -28.05 -34.25
N ILE A 168 -1.85 -28.51 -35.36
CA ILE A 168 -2.39 -29.87 -35.44
C ILE A 168 -1.18 -30.84 -35.46
N PRO A 169 -1.09 -31.81 -34.53
CA PRO A 169 0.01 -32.76 -34.51
C PRO A 169 -0.01 -33.65 -35.77
N ARG A 170 1.17 -34.00 -36.31
CA ARG A 170 1.30 -34.84 -37.50
C ARG A 170 0.84 -36.27 -37.25
N SER A 171 1.14 -36.81 -36.06
CA SER A 171 0.51 -38.04 -35.60
C SER A 171 -0.91 -37.71 -35.17
N LYS A 172 -1.90 -38.18 -35.93
CA LYS A 172 -3.28 -38.25 -35.47
C LYS A 172 -3.33 -39.30 -34.37
N ALA A 173 -2.88 -38.96 -33.17
CA ALA A 173 -3.06 -39.78 -31.99
C ALA A 173 -4.57 -39.85 -31.71
N SER A 174 -5.19 -40.85 -32.35
CA SER A 174 -6.31 -41.66 -31.87
C SER A 174 -7.40 -40.93 -31.09
N GLY A 175 -8.50 -40.62 -31.78
CA GLY A 175 -9.82 -40.35 -31.17
C GLY A 175 -10.18 -38.90 -30.91
N PHE A 176 -9.23 -37.95 -31.02
CA PHE A 176 -9.52 -36.53 -30.81
C PHE A 176 -9.79 -35.77 -32.12
N ILE A 177 -10.75 -34.85 -32.06
CA ILE A 177 -11.04 -33.89 -33.11
C ILE A 177 -10.27 -32.60 -32.82
N PHE A 178 -9.25 -32.33 -33.62
CA PHE A 178 -8.46 -31.11 -33.50
C PHE A 178 -9.12 -29.94 -34.23
N ILE A 179 -9.34 -28.82 -33.55
CA ILE A 179 -9.88 -27.58 -34.12
C ILE A 179 -8.81 -26.49 -34.05
N LYS A 180 -8.63 -25.72 -35.12
CA LYS A 180 -7.76 -24.54 -35.10
C LYS A 180 -8.47 -23.37 -34.43
N PRO A 181 -7.77 -22.56 -33.61
CA PRO A 181 -8.36 -21.40 -32.96
C PRO A 181 -8.86 -20.34 -33.94
N ASP A 182 -8.30 -20.26 -35.15
CA ASP A 182 -8.74 -19.27 -36.17
C ASP A 182 -10.23 -19.41 -36.56
N ASN A 183 -10.84 -20.57 -36.31
CA ASN A 183 -12.24 -20.83 -36.60
C ASN A 183 -13.18 -20.52 -35.42
N VAL A 184 -12.65 -20.16 -34.25
CA VAL A 184 -13.42 -20.03 -33.01
C VAL A 184 -12.95 -18.81 -32.24
N ILE A 185 -13.87 -17.92 -31.85
CA ILE A 185 -13.53 -16.82 -30.96
C ILE A 185 -13.26 -17.40 -29.57
N ILE A 186 -12.03 -17.20 -29.06
CA ILE A 186 -11.60 -17.74 -27.77
C ILE A 186 -11.14 -16.59 -26.88
N LYS A 187 -11.74 -16.50 -25.69
CA LYS A 187 -11.29 -15.61 -24.61
C LYS A 187 -10.55 -16.43 -23.58
N GLU A 188 -9.26 -16.17 -23.41
CA GLU A 188 -8.41 -16.94 -22.49
C GLU A 188 -8.34 -16.32 -21.10
N SER A 189 -8.23 -17.18 -20.10
CA SER A 189 -7.82 -16.90 -18.73
C SER A 189 -6.59 -17.75 -18.40
N THR A 190 -6.15 -17.76 -17.14
CA THR A 190 -4.93 -18.47 -16.71
C THR A 190 -5.04 -19.98 -16.95
N PHE A 191 -6.17 -20.58 -16.59
CA PHE A 191 -6.36 -22.05 -16.62
C PHE A 191 -7.56 -22.50 -17.47
N PHE A 192 -8.35 -21.55 -17.94
CA PHE A 192 -9.57 -21.80 -18.69
C PHE A 192 -9.61 -20.87 -19.90
N ALA A 193 -10.47 -21.19 -20.84
CA ALA A 193 -10.85 -20.31 -21.91
C ALA A 193 -12.35 -20.44 -22.16
N ILE A 194 -12.95 -19.43 -22.77
CA ILE A 194 -14.34 -19.48 -23.23
C ILE A 194 -14.28 -19.43 -24.74
N ALA A 195 -14.81 -20.48 -25.36
CA ALA A 195 -14.89 -20.61 -26.80
C ALA A 195 -16.33 -20.45 -27.27
N ASP A 196 -16.54 -19.71 -28.35
CA ASP A 196 -17.87 -19.53 -28.91
C ASP A 196 -18.46 -20.86 -29.40
N LYS A 197 -19.70 -21.16 -28.98
CA LYS A 197 -20.37 -22.43 -29.28
C LYS A 197 -20.61 -22.59 -30.79
N ASN A 198 -21.05 -21.51 -31.44
CA ASN A 198 -21.37 -21.52 -32.87
C ASN A 198 -20.12 -21.78 -33.70
N GLY A 199 -19.00 -21.12 -33.38
CA GLY A 199 -17.72 -21.37 -34.05
C GLY A 199 -17.23 -22.83 -33.92
N ILE A 200 -17.42 -23.45 -32.74
CA ILE A 200 -17.08 -24.88 -32.55
C ILE A 200 -17.95 -25.76 -33.46
N GLU A 201 -19.27 -25.55 -33.46
CA GLU A 201 -20.19 -26.34 -34.28
C GLU A 201 -19.92 -26.20 -35.78
N GLU A 202 -19.62 -24.99 -36.25
CA GLU A 202 -19.25 -24.74 -37.65
C GLU A 202 -17.92 -25.42 -38.02
N ALA A 203 -16.92 -25.34 -37.15
CA ALA A 203 -15.65 -26.02 -37.36
C ALA A 203 -15.80 -27.55 -37.39
N LEU A 204 -16.76 -28.08 -36.62
CA LEU A 204 -17.13 -29.50 -36.65
C LEU A 204 -17.90 -29.89 -37.91
N LYS A 205 -18.75 -29.02 -38.47
CA LYS A 205 -19.48 -29.26 -39.73
C LYS A 205 -18.60 -29.19 -40.97
N LYS A 206 -17.62 -28.27 -40.99
CA LYS A 206 -16.68 -28.10 -42.12
C LYS A 206 -15.73 -29.30 -42.28
N LYS A 207 -15.45 -30.00 -41.19
CA LYS A 207 -14.82 -31.31 -41.26
C LYS A 207 -15.94 -32.34 -41.39
N ASP A 208 -15.75 -33.39 -42.17
CA ASP A 208 -16.72 -34.48 -42.38
C ASP A 208 -16.89 -35.37 -41.10
N VAL A 209 -16.93 -34.74 -39.91
CA VAL A 209 -16.89 -35.33 -38.56
C VAL A 209 -18.26 -35.87 -38.17
N LEU A 210 -19.34 -35.26 -38.68
CA LEU A 210 -20.69 -35.80 -38.54
C LEU A 210 -20.78 -37.23 -39.08
N LYS A 211 -20.13 -37.52 -40.22
CA LYS A 211 -20.08 -38.89 -40.77
C LYS A 211 -19.33 -39.85 -39.85
N SER A 212 -18.18 -39.45 -39.29
CA SER A 212 -17.44 -40.31 -38.36
C SER A 212 -18.18 -40.59 -37.04
N ILE A 213 -18.92 -39.60 -36.51
CA ILE A 213 -19.73 -39.78 -35.30
C ILE A 213 -20.93 -40.70 -35.60
N ILE A 214 -21.58 -40.54 -36.76
CA ILE A 214 -22.68 -41.41 -37.20
C ILE A 214 -22.19 -42.84 -37.43
N GLU A 215 -21.02 -43.03 -38.03
CA GLU A 215 -20.42 -44.35 -38.22
C GLU A 215 -20.04 -45.05 -36.91
N GLU A 216 -19.47 -44.31 -35.95
CA GLU A 216 -19.16 -44.84 -34.63
C GLU A 216 -20.44 -45.24 -33.86
N TYR A 217 -21.51 -44.46 -34.01
CA TYR A 217 -22.83 -44.77 -33.44
C TYR A 217 -23.46 -46.02 -34.10
N LYS A 218 -23.34 -46.16 -35.43
CA LYS A 218 -23.80 -47.36 -36.16
C LYS A 218 -23.03 -48.62 -35.72
N LYS A 219 -21.71 -48.54 -35.57
CA LYS A 219 -20.88 -49.67 -35.11
C LYS A 219 -21.24 -50.14 -33.69
N LYS A 220 -21.54 -49.21 -32.77
CA LYS A 220 -21.97 -49.54 -31.41
C LYS A 220 -23.33 -50.24 -31.35
N ARG A 221 -24.27 -49.92 -32.26
CA ARG A 221 -25.56 -50.64 -32.35
C ARG A 221 -25.43 -52.05 -32.92
N VAL A 222 -24.53 -52.28 -33.87
CA VAL A 222 -24.30 -53.62 -34.43
C VAL A 222 -23.69 -54.56 -33.39
N GLN A 223 -22.81 -54.06 -32.52
CA GLN A 223 -22.24 -54.85 -31.41
C GLN A 223 -23.21 -55.08 -30.24
N SER A 224 -24.29 -54.30 -30.12
CA SER A 224 -25.31 -54.49 -29.07
C SER A 224 -26.48 -55.38 -29.51
N THR A 225 -26.42 -55.95 -30.72
CA THR A 225 -27.47 -56.81 -31.29
C THR A 225 -26.95 -58.25 -31.56
N ILE A 226 -25.85 -58.61 -30.92
CA ILE A 226 -25.32 -59.98 -30.79
C ILE A 226 -25.28 -60.29 -29.30
#